data_AF-W7TZH2-F1
#
_entry.id   AF-W7TZH2-F1
#
_cell.length_a   1.000
_cell.length_b   1.000
_cell.length_c   1.000
_cell.angle_alpha   90.00
_cell.angle_beta   90.00
_cell.angle_gamma   90.00
#
_symmetry.space_group_name_H-M   'P 1'
#
loop_
_entity.id
_entity.type
_entity.pdbx_description
1 polymer ?
#
loop_
_entity_poly.entity_id
_entity_poly.type
_entity_poly.pdbx_seq_one_letter_code
_entity_poly.pdbx_strand_id
1 'polypeptide(L)'
;MVAHGVSVFHLPLSPSLPPSLPPFLSSYVKQKADWWTDHAHYNRERIKRGATVDKTVCKKNLGRLTRLWLKAEQALIPSSHPFSPLLWPFLISGTTT
;
A
#
# COMPACT_ATOMS: atom_id res chain seq x y z
N MET A 1 -7.25 -10.13 17.31
CA MET A 1 -6.44 -10.73 16.23
C MET A 1 -6.32 -9.71 15.10
N VAL A 2 -5.66 -8.58 15.35
CA VAL A 2 -5.45 -7.55 14.32
C VAL A 2 -4.16 -7.92 13.60
N ALA A 3 -4.24 -8.10 12.28
CA ALA A 3 -3.16 -8.60 11.44
C ALA A 3 -1.91 -7.72 11.58
N HIS A 4 -0.94 -8.18 12.36
CA HIS A 4 0.43 -7.71 12.26
C HIS A 4 0.95 -8.10 10.87
N GLY A 5 1.44 -7.12 10.11
CA GLY A 5 2.28 -7.40 8.96
C GLY A 5 1.61 -7.20 7.59
N VAL A 6 1.03 -6.03 7.34
CA VAL A 6 1.14 -5.51 5.97
C VAL A 6 2.57 -5.01 5.85
N SER A 7 3.43 -5.73 5.13
CA SER A 7 4.78 -5.29 4.76
C SER A 7 4.65 -4.16 3.72
N VAL A 8 4.23 -2.97 4.16
CA VAL A 8 3.71 -1.91 3.27
C VAL A 8 4.82 -1.16 2.51
N PHE A 9 6.08 -1.25 2.97
CA PHE A 9 7.20 -0.43 2.47
C PHE A 9 8.48 -1.25 2.26
N HIS A 10 8.45 -2.27 1.41
CA HIS A 10 9.67 -2.79 0.80
C HIS A 10 9.88 -2.09 -0.55
N LEU A 11 10.45 -0.88 -0.52
CA LEU A 11 11.10 -0.32 -1.70
C LEU A 11 12.59 -0.66 -1.60
N PRO A 12 13.21 -1.21 -2.65
CA PRO A 12 14.63 -1.54 -2.62
C PRO A 12 15.44 -0.25 -2.39
N LEU A 13 16.29 -0.26 -1.37
CA LEU A 13 17.27 0.79 -1.14
C LEU A 13 18.27 0.80 -2.32
N SER A 14 18.74 1.99 -2.69
CA SER A 14 19.64 2.19 -3.85
C SER A 14 20.83 1.21 -3.84
N PRO A 15 21.21 0.63 -5.00
CA PRO A 15 22.27 -0.37 -5.09
C PRO A 15 23.67 0.14 -4.72
N SER A 16 23.86 1.45 -4.58
CA SER A 16 25.14 2.09 -4.24
C SER A 16 25.44 2.14 -2.73
N LEU A 17 24.60 1.55 -1.87
CA LEU A 17 24.70 1.66 -0.42
C LEU A 17 25.64 0.60 0.19
N PRO A 18 26.48 0.93 1.19
CA PRO A 18 27.39 -0.04 1.79
C PRO A 18 26.62 -1.18 2.47
N PRO A 19 27.10 -2.44 2.38
CA PRO A 19 26.31 -3.64 2.71
C PRO A 19 25.88 -3.76 4.18
N SER A 20 26.52 -3.04 5.10
CA SER A 20 26.15 -3.01 6.53
C SER A 20 25.01 -2.04 6.87
N LEU A 21 24.69 -1.10 5.96
CA LEU A 21 23.68 -0.07 6.16
C LEU A 21 22.22 -0.53 5.92
N PRO A 22 21.93 -1.34 4.87
CA PRO A 22 20.57 -1.74 4.50
C PRO A 22 19.78 -2.47 5.58
N PRO A 23 20.36 -3.38 6.40
CA PRO A 23 19.56 -4.14 7.37
C PRO A 23 18.98 -3.26 8.48
N PHE A 24 19.78 -2.38 9.09
CA PHE A 24 19.28 -1.50 10.15
C PHE A 24 18.27 -0.48 9.61
N LEU A 25 18.52 0.03 8.39
CA LEU A 25 17.65 1.02 7.77
C LEU A 25 16.30 0.39 7.39
N SER A 26 16.30 -0.84 6.88
CA SER A 26 15.08 -1.61 6.60
C SER A 26 14.26 -1.85 7.88
N SER A 27 14.92 -2.21 8.99
CA SER A 27 14.24 -2.36 10.29
C SER A 27 13.61 -1.05 10.78
N TYR A 28 14.31 0.08 10.66
CA TYR A 28 13.77 1.39 11.04
C TYR A 28 12.59 1.81 10.16
N VAL A 29 12.70 1.63 8.84
CA VAL A 29 11.62 1.93 7.89
C VAL A 29 10.40 1.08 8.21
N LYS A 30 10.58 -0.21 8.50
CA LYS A 30 9.50 -1.11 8.93
C LYS A 30 8.84 -0.64 10.22
N GLN A 31 9.62 -0.33 11.26
CA GLN A 31 9.09 0.15 12.54
C GLN A 31 8.27 1.43 12.37
N LYS A 32 8.76 2.37 11.54
CA LYS A 32 8.04 3.62 11.27
C LYS A 32 6.77 3.39 10.46
N ALA A 33 6.79 2.43 9.53
CA ALA A 33 5.62 2.03 8.76
C ALA A 33 4.52 1.41 9.65
N ASP A 34 4.91 0.53 10.56
CA ASP A 34 3.99 -0.12 11.50
C ASP A 34 3.34 0.95 12.39
N TRP A 35 4.15 1.84 12.99
CA TRP A 35 3.64 2.97 13.77
C TRP A 35 2.68 3.87 12.97
N TRP A 36 3.00 4.18 11.72
CA TRP A 36 2.17 5.04 10.87
C TRP A 36 0.80 4.42 10.60
N THR A 37 0.77 3.10 10.39
CA THR A 37 -0.44 2.31 10.12
C THR A 37 -1.30 2.20 11.38
N ASP A 38 -0.71 1.88 12.52
CA ASP A 38 -1.41 1.85 13.82
C ASP A 38 -2.05 3.20 14.13
N HIS A 39 -1.32 4.28 13.90
CA HIS A 39 -1.82 5.63 14.13
C HIS A 39 -2.95 6.02 13.16
N ALA A 40 -2.97 5.44 11.95
CA ALA A 40 -4.08 5.61 11.01
C ALA A 40 -5.35 4.90 11.51
N HIS A 41 -5.24 3.66 11.99
CA HIS A 41 -6.36 2.91 12.52
C HIS A 41 -6.90 3.50 13.83
N TYR A 42 -6.01 3.89 14.74
CA TYR A 42 -6.38 4.56 15.99
C TYR A 42 -7.24 5.81 15.75
N ASN A 43 -6.79 6.69 14.85
CA ASN A 43 -7.55 7.90 14.54
C ASN A 43 -8.85 7.60 13.79
N ARG A 44 -8.89 6.57 12.95
CA ARG A 44 -10.13 6.16 12.24
C ARG A 44 -11.21 5.72 13.22
N GLU A 45 -10.83 4.96 14.26
CA GLU A 45 -11.74 4.54 15.33
C GLU A 45 -12.22 5.72 16.17
N ARG A 46 -11.34 6.68 16.48
CA ARG A 46 -11.74 7.92 17.19
C ARG A 46 -12.75 8.75 16.41
N ILE A 47 -12.52 8.93 15.12
CA ILE A 47 -13.44 9.65 14.22
C ILE A 47 -14.77 8.89 14.11
N LYS A 48 -14.73 7.55 14.00
CA LYS A 48 -15.94 6.71 13.93
C LYS A 48 -16.81 6.84 15.18
N ARG A 49 -16.19 6.96 16.36
CA ARG A 49 -16.88 7.11 17.65
C ARG A 49 -17.34 8.54 17.94
N GLY A 50 -17.06 9.50 17.06
CA GLY A 50 -17.43 10.90 17.27
C GLY A 50 -16.65 11.61 18.38
N ALA A 51 -15.44 11.12 18.72
CA ALA A 51 -14.59 11.82 19.68
C ALA A 51 -14.15 13.18 19.11
N THR A 52 -13.82 14.13 19.99
CA THR A 52 -13.24 15.42 19.57
C THR A 52 -11.90 15.18 18.87
N VAL A 53 -11.85 15.50 17.58
CA VAL A 53 -10.68 15.33 16.72
C VAL A 53 -10.53 16.57 15.85
N ASP A 54 -9.31 17.11 15.77
CA ASP A 54 -9.04 18.29 14.95
C ASP A 54 -9.30 18.04 13.46
N LYS A 55 -9.81 19.06 12.78
CA LYS A 55 -10.08 19.04 11.33
C LYS A 55 -8.86 18.60 10.49
N THR A 56 -7.64 18.92 10.94
CA THR A 56 -6.40 18.54 10.25
C THR A 56 -6.08 17.05 10.41
N VAL A 57 -6.42 16.45 11.55
CA VAL A 57 -6.24 15.02 11.82
C VAL A 57 -7.18 14.21 10.93
N CYS A 58 -8.44 14.64 10.78
CA CYS A 58 -9.40 14.01 9.87
C CYS A 58 -8.90 14.01 8.42
N LYS A 59 -8.43 15.16 7.91
CA LYS A 59 -7.89 15.27 6.53
C LYS A 59 -6.65 14.41 6.33
N LYS A 60 -5.72 14.42 7.30
CA LYS A 60 -4.51 13.58 7.24
C LYS A 60 -4.89 12.10 7.25
N ASN A 61 -5.82 11.67 8.10
CA ASN A 61 -6.24 10.27 8.22
C ASN A 61 -6.87 9.73 6.93
N LEU A 62 -7.73 10.51 6.27
CA LEU A 62 -8.27 10.16 4.95
C LEU A 62 -7.14 9.82 3.97
N GLY A 63 -6.16 10.71 3.84
CA GLY A 63 -5.01 10.46 2.97
C GLY A 63 -4.16 9.26 3.39
N ARG A 64 -4.13 8.88 4.68
CA ARG A 64 -3.43 7.66 5.13
C ARG A 64 -4.17 6.41 4.66
N LEU A 65 -5.48 6.36 4.88
CA LEU A 65 -6.32 5.23 4.52
C LEU A 65 -6.41 5.02 3.01
N THR A 66 -6.50 6.09 2.21
CA THR A 66 -6.46 5.97 0.74
C THR A 66 -5.17 5.33 0.25
N ARG A 67 -4.02 5.67 0.85
CA ARG A 67 -2.74 5.04 0.49
C ARG A 67 -2.68 3.56 0.87
N LEU A 68 -3.17 3.20 2.05
CA LEU A 68 -3.25 1.79 2.48
C LEU A 68 -4.16 0.99 1.55
N TRP A 69 -5.30 1.57 1.16
CA TRP A 69 -6.21 0.94 0.23
C TRP A 69 -5.57 0.75 -1.15
N LEU A 70 -5.01 1.80 -1.76
CA LEU A 70 -4.33 1.69 -3.05
C LEU A 70 -3.20 0.67 -3.04
N LYS A 71 -2.46 0.57 -1.93
CA LYS A 71 -1.39 -0.43 -1.79
C LYS A 71 -1.94 -1.85 -1.72
N ALA A 72 -3.06 -2.06 -1.01
CA ALA A 72 -3.71 -3.36 -0.95
C ALA A 72 -4.22 -3.78 -2.34
N GLU A 73 -4.84 -2.87 -3.08
CA GLU A 73 -5.27 -3.10 -4.47
C GLU A 73 -4.08 -3.46 -5.38
N GLN A 74 -2.96 -2.73 -5.27
CA GLN A 74 -1.73 -3.03 -6.03
C GLN A 74 -1.11 -4.39 -5.66
N ALA A 75 -1.36 -4.92 -4.46
CA ALA A 75 -0.87 -6.23 -4.06
C ALA A 75 -1.79 -7.36 -4.58
N LEU A 76 -3.08 -7.09 -4.74
CA LEU A 76 -4.02 -8.00 -5.39
C LEU A 76 -3.73 -8.13 -6.90
N ILE A 77 -3.20 -7.07 -7.49
CA ILE A 77 -2.73 -7.04 -8.88
C ILE A 77 -1.30 -7.62 -8.93
N PRO A 78 -1.07 -8.81 -9.50
CA PRO A 78 0.29 -9.33 -9.63
C PRO A 78 1.13 -8.39 -10.51
N SER A 79 2.32 -8.01 -10.04
CA SER A 79 3.27 -7.16 -10.79
C SER A 79 3.61 -7.69 -12.19
N SER A 80 3.40 -8.99 -12.41
CA SER A 80 3.27 -9.62 -13.71
C SER A 80 1.82 -9.54 -14.17
N HIS A 81 1.37 -8.38 -14.65
CA HIS A 81 0.38 -8.43 -15.72
C HIS A 81 1.08 -9.13 -16.89
N PRO A 82 0.62 -10.29 -17.40
CA PRO A 82 0.81 -10.49 -18.81
C PRO A 82 -0.04 -9.40 -19.43
N PHE A 83 0.58 -8.32 -19.92
CA PHE A 83 -0.05 -7.62 -21.02
C PHE A 83 -0.22 -8.71 -22.07
N SER A 84 -1.41 -9.29 -22.19
CA SER A 84 -1.72 -10.24 -23.25
C SER A 84 -2.43 -9.41 -24.31
N PRO A 85 -1.68 -8.83 -25.28
CA PRO A 85 -2.26 -7.94 -26.27
C PRO A 85 -3.05 -8.71 -27.33
N LEU A 86 -3.11 -10.05 -27.23
CA LEU A 86 -3.66 -10.94 -28.24
C LEU A 86 -5.16 -11.25 -28.07
N LEU A 87 -5.82 -10.83 -26.97
CA LEU A 87 -7.23 -11.20 -26.73
C LEU A 87 -8.25 -10.07 -27.02
N TRP A 88 -7.84 -8.80 -27.13
CA TRP A 88 -8.81 -7.70 -27.16
C TRP A 88 -9.36 -7.29 -28.56
N PRO A 89 -8.63 -7.47 -29.69
CA PRO A 89 -9.23 -7.26 -31.02
C PRO A 89 -9.51 -8.56 -31.81
N PHE A 90 -8.85 -9.68 -31.51
CA PHE A 90 -8.92 -10.88 -32.35
C PHE A 90 -10.13 -11.79 -32.12
N LEU A 91 -10.84 -11.64 -31.00
CA LEU A 91 -12.01 -12.47 -30.69
C LEU A 91 -13.33 -11.95 -31.27
N ILE A 92 -13.34 -10.76 -31.90
CA ILE A 92 -14.56 -10.10 -32.42
C ILE A 92 -14.60 -10.09 -33.96
N SER A 93 -13.49 -10.35 -34.67
CA SER A 93 -13.39 -10.09 -36.12
C SER A 93 -13.15 -11.32 -37.02
N GLY A 94 -13.46 -12.54 -36.58
CA GLY A 94 -12.95 -13.76 -37.24
C GLY A 94 -13.94 -14.86 -37.69
N THR A 95 -15.27 -14.69 -37.59
CA THR A 95 -16.23 -15.70 -38.09
C THR A 95 -17.09 -15.16 -39.21
N THR A 96 -16.46 -14.86 -40.34
CA THR A 96 -17.14 -14.85 -41.64
C THR A 96 -16.29 -15.64 -42.61
N THR A 97 -16.54 -16.94 -42.74
CA THR A 97 -16.75 -17.71 -43.98
C THR A 97 -17.07 -19.14 -43.58
#